data_AF-A0A1M6NTI9-F1
#
_entry.id   AF-A0A1M6NTI9-F1
#
_cell.length_a   1.000
_cell.length_b   1.000
_cell.length_c   1.000
_cell.angle_alpha   90.00
_cell.angle_beta   90.00
_cell.angle_gamma   90.00
#
_symmetry.space_group_name_H-M   'P 1'
#
loop_
_entity.id
_entity.type
_entity.pdbx_description
1 polymer ?
#
loop_
_entity_poly.entity_id
_entity_poly.type
_entity_poly.pdbx_seq_one_letter_code
_entity_poly.pdbx_strand_id
1 'polypeptide(L)'
;MKKTNFAILFKLFLLLTLAVSTACSRKAKNETHETDSFYTIPFAEIIKNQREVKLSEFANEVEFIQLENTPEALIGGVFDLKLTKDYIFINSGRNPVMQFSRDGKYLQYIGKTGRGPGEYDLCRKLSVDEKNELIYIQANANRSMLVYNFNGEHIKTIRYPAMERLSNVWSRDSLLVSFQEPMEGNEPYVFMEHNEPGDTLQAIVNQIFWNNDEQYYNMYLNYLKAFYRFDDKLHMKGWYNDTVYTYDENNKIAPKFFIDLKEHKLPDDLIYERKWTRMLPDNLCWVDVLETSNYIFIPYGYHFDIVNMKPTKEEEGCVLYNKKTKEGVAVEEAKQWGFFDDIFGGPDFKPIYTNDTLAIMPISSAEMKMYLESNEFKNRDVILTEEKEKLIQLNKTLKEEDNHFVVLAKLKE
;
A
#
# COMPACT_ATOMS: atom_id res chain seq x y z
N MET A 1 33.28 57.54 -49.73
CA MET A 1 33.63 56.25 -49.11
C MET A 1 32.86 56.10 -47.79
N LYS A 2 32.31 54.91 -47.49
CA LYS A 2 31.52 54.54 -46.29
C LYS A 2 29.99 54.76 -46.32
N LYS A 3 29.28 54.20 -47.30
CA LYS A 3 27.87 53.78 -47.12
C LYS A 3 27.56 52.36 -47.63
N THR A 4 28.41 51.80 -48.49
CA THR A 4 28.21 50.46 -49.07
C THR A 4 28.62 49.31 -48.14
N ASN A 5 29.50 49.53 -47.15
CA ASN A 5 29.97 48.47 -46.25
C ASN A 5 29.00 48.14 -45.09
N PHE A 6 28.09 49.05 -44.72
CA PHE A 6 27.18 48.80 -43.60
C PHE A 6 26.05 47.83 -43.99
N ALA A 7 25.52 47.95 -45.22
CA ALA A 7 24.48 47.05 -45.71
C ALA A 7 24.98 45.62 -45.95
N ILE A 8 26.27 45.46 -46.29
CA ILE A 8 26.88 44.14 -46.49
C ILE A 8 27.19 43.49 -45.14
N LEU A 9 27.70 44.23 -44.16
CA LEU A 9 27.88 43.71 -42.78
C LEU A 9 26.54 43.37 -42.11
N PHE A 10 25.49 44.16 -42.33
CA PHE A 10 24.17 43.88 -41.76
C PHE A 10 23.50 42.64 -42.38
N LYS A 11 23.70 42.40 -43.69
CA LYS A 11 23.24 41.17 -44.36
C LYS A 11 24.05 39.93 -43.93
N LEU A 12 25.36 40.06 -43.72
CA LEU A 12 26.20 38.98 -43.18
C LEU A 12 25.86 38.65 -41.72
N PHE A 13 25.49 39.65 -40.90
CA PHE A 13 25.04 39.44 -39.53
C PHE A 13 23.66 38.74 -39.47
N LEU A 14 22.73 39.11 -40.36
CA LEU A 14 21.43 38.44 -40.48
C LEU A 14 21.53 36.99 -41.00
N LEU A 15 22.48 36.72 -41.91
CA LEU A 15 22.77 35.36 -42.38
C LEU A 15 23.45 34.49 -41.31
N LEU A 16 24.27 35.08 -40.42
CA LEU A 16 24.83 34.36 -39.27
C LEU A 16 23.77 34.06 -38.20
N THR A 17 22.79 34.94 -38.00
CA THR A 17 21.68 34.67 -37.06
C THR A 17 20.67 33.64 -37.57
N LEU A 18 20.51 33.50 -38.89
CA LEU A 18 19.67 32.44 -39.49
C LEU A 18 20.38 31.07 -39.58
N ALA A 19 21.71 31.03 -39.50
CA ALA A 19 22.48 29.79 -39.56
C ALA A 19 22.72 29.13 -38.19
N VAL A 20 22.44 29.82 -37.09
CA VAL A 20 22.51 29.26 -35.71
C VAL A 20 21.15 28.68 -35.27
N SER A 21 20.07 28.94 -35.99
CA SER A 21 18.72 28.44 -35.67
C SER A 21 18.35 27.11 -36.36
N THR A 22 19.26 26.43 -37.05
CA THR A 22 18.99 25.14 -37.73
C THR A 22 19.84 23.97 -37.24
N ALA A 23 20.64 24.15 -36.18
CA ALA A 23 21.46 23.09 -35.59
C ALA A 23 20.96 22.67 -34.19
N CYS A 24 19.69 22.27 -34.11
CA CYS A 24 19.20 21.43 -33.02
C CYS A 24 17.92 20.68 -33.43
N SER A 25 18.01 19.86 -34.48
CA SER A 25 17.05 18.77 -34.71
C SER A 25 17.69 17.45 -34.28
N ARG A 26 18.11 17.35 -33.01
CA ARG A 26 18.10 16.05 -32.36
C ARG A 26 16.63 15.80 -32.05
N LYS A 27 16.04 14.81 -32.71
CA LYS A 27 14.77 14.22 -32.25
C LYS A 27 15.01 13.75 -30.81
N ALA A 28 14.75 14.63 -29.85
CA ALA A 28 14.27 14.19 -28.57
C ALA A 28 13.01 13.40 -28.92
N LYS A 29 13.05 12.09 -28.67
CA LYS A 29 11.80 11.40 -28.37
C LYS A 29 11.23 12.18 -27.18
N ASN A 30 10.33 13.10 -27.46
CA ASN A 30 9.33 13.47 -26.49
C ASN A 30 8.51 12.19 -26.32
N GLU A 31 9.00 11.29 -25.47
CA GLU A 31 8.11 10.56 -24.60
C GLU A 31 7.41 11.67 -23.82
N THR A 32 6.28 12.14 -24.37
CA THR A 32 5.24 12.70 -23.55
C THR A 32 4.95 11.61 -22.54
N HIS A 33 5.54 11.74 -21.35
CA HIS A 33 4.90 11.19 -20.17
C HIS A 33 3.50 11.80 -20.22
N GLU A 34 2.52 11.00 -20.65
CA GLU A 34 1.14 11.28 -20.31
C GLU A 34 1.18 11.46 -18.80
N THR A 35 1.02 12.70 -18.34
CA THR A 35 0.60 12.97 -16.98
C THR A 35 -0.59 12.06 -16.76
N ASP A 36 -0.43 11.01 -15.95
CA ASP A 36 -1.44 9.97 -15.73
C ASP A 36 -2.78 10.68 -15.50
N SER A 37 -3.60 10.74 -16.55
CA SER A 37 -4.83 11.51 -16.52
C SER A 37 -5.73 10.82 -15.53
N PHE A 38 -6.29 11.57 -14.58
CA PHE A 38 -7.27 11.04 -13.63
C PHE A 38 -8.28 10.13 -14.34
N TYR A 39 -8.43 8.90 -13.84
CA TYR A 39 -9.28 7.88 -14.46
C TYR A 39 -10.15 7.19 -13.43
N THR A 40 -11.21 6.52 -13.93
CA THR A 40 -12.16 5.78 -13.13
C THR A 40 -11.95 4.28 -13.31
N ILE A 41 -11.89 3.55 -12.19
CA ILE A 41 -11.94 2.09 -12.15
C ILE A 41 -13.41 1.69 -11.97
N PRO A 42 -14.05 1.01 -12.93
CA PRO A 42 -15.47 0.67 -12.88
C PRO A 42 -15.74 -0.53 -11.96
N PHE A 43 -15.42 -0.41 -10.67
CA PHE A 43 -15.48 -1.51 -9.69
C PHE A 43 -16.82 -2.24 -9.71
N ALA A 44 -17.94 -1.49 -9.62
CA ALA A 44 -19.29 -2.07 -9.59
C ALA A 44 -19.62 -2.90 -10.85
N GLU A 45 -19.03 -2.59 -12.00
CA GLU A 45 -19.23 -3.39 -13.21
C GLU A 45 -18.33 -4.64 -13.23
N ILE A 46 -17.09 -4.53 -12.73
CA ILE A 46 -16.13 -5.64 -12.72
C ILE A 46 -16.62 -6.77 -11.81
N ILE A 47 -17.14 -6.46 -10.62
CA ILE A 47 -17.55 -7.47 -9.63
C ILE A 47 -18.82 -8.24 -10.01
N LYS A 48 -19.54 -7.83 -11.08
CA LYS A 48 -20.71 -8.57 -11.60
C LYS A 48 -20.35 -9.92 -12.21
N ASN A 49 -19.10 -10.08 -12.65
CA ASN A 49 -18.62 -11.29 -13.31
C ASN A 49 -17.34 -11.79 -12.63
N GLN A 50 -17.52 -12.57 -11.58
CA GLN A 50 -16.43 -13.18 -10.83
C GLN A 50 -16.00 -14.50 -11.47
N ARG A 51 -14.72 -14.83 -11.33
CA ARG A 51 -14.16 -16.12 -11.76
C ARG A 51 -12.92 -16.47 -10.95
N GLU A 52 -12.48 -17.71 -11.07
CA GLU A 52 -11.10 -18.07 -10.74
C GLU A 52 -10.13 -17.27 -11.62
N VAL A 53 -9.12 -16.66 -10.99
CA VAL A 53 -8.05 -15.91 -11.66
C VAL A 53 -6.73 -16.57 -11.30
N LYS A 54 -6.00 -17.02 -12.32
CA LYS A 54 -4.72 -17.70 -12.10
C LYS A 54 -3.61 -16.71 -11.87
N LEU A 55 -2.70 -17.04 -10.96
CA LEU A 55 -1.54 -16.20 -10.65
C LEU A 55 -0.66 -16.01 -11.89
N SER A 56 -0.53 -17.05 -12.73
CA SER A 56 0.20 -16.98 -14.00
C SER A 56 -0.41 -16.01 -15.03
N GLU A 57 -1.63 -15.49 -14.85
CA GLU A 57 -2.19 -14.48 -15.75
C GLU A 57 -1.44 -13.16 -15.64
N PHE A 58 -0.97 -12.80 -14.44
CA PHE A 58 -0.39 -11.48 -14.15
C PHE A 58 0.98 -11.52 -13.45
N ALA A 59 1.44 -12.68 -12.97
CA ALA A 59 2.78 -12.89 -12.42
C ALA A 59 3.62 -13.80 -13.32
N ASN A 60 4.94 -13.57 -13.33
CA ASN A 60 5.92 -14.38 -14.07
C ASN A 60 6.69 -15.34 -13.18
N GLU A 61 6.88 -14.95 -11.92
CA GLU A 61 7.77 -15.61 -10.98
C GLU A 61 7.20 -15.42 -9.58
N VAL A 62 7.32 -16.46 -8.76
CA VAL A 62 6.97 -16.39 -7.35
C VAL A 62 8.10 -16.97 -6.54
N GLU A 63 8.51 -16.22 -5.52
CA GLU A 63 9.53 -16.62 -4.55
C GLU A 63 8.86 -16.77 -3.19
N PHE A 64 9.24 -17.79 -2.41
CA PHE A 64 8.86 -17.91 -1.02
C PHE A 64 10.11 -17.87 -0.14
N ILE A 65 10.13 -16.95 0.82
CA ILE A 65 11.24 -16.73 1.73
C ILE A 65 10.80 -17.17 3.12
N GLN A 66 11.45 -18.18 3.69
CA GLN A 66 11.24 -18.55 5.09
C GLN A 66 12.05 -17.61 5.99
N LEU A 67 11.37 -16.93 6.91
CA LEU A 67 12.06 -16.08 7.89
C LEU A 67 12.72 -16.97 8.95
N GLU A 68 13.97 -16.64 9.31
CA GLU A 68 14.80 -17.43 10.21
C GLU A 68 14.10 -17.70 11.54
N ASN A 69 14.02 -18.97 11.93
CA ASN A 69 13.33 -19.42 13.13
C ASN A 69 14.31 -19.61 14.31
N THR A 70 14.68 -18.52 14.98
CA THR A 70 15.51 -18.54 16.19
C THR A 70 14.77 -17.89 17.37
N PRO A 71 15.12 -18.22 18.63
CA PRO A 71 14.52 -17.61 19.81
C PRO A 71 14.59 -16.07 19.82
N GLU A 72 15.61 -15.50 19.19
CA GLU A 72 15.82 -14.05 19.08
C GLU A 72 14.93 -13.38 18.01
N ALA A 73 14.41 -14.17 17.06
CA ALA A 73 13.71 -13.70 15.87
C ALA A 73 12.22 -14.12 15.80
N LEU A 74 11.62 -14.59 16.90
CA LEU A 74 10.25 -15.13 16.89
C LEU A 74 9.19 -14.07 16.49
N ILE A 75 8.37 -14.43 15.50
CA ILE A 75 7.31 -13.58 14.94
C ILE A 75 5.96 -14.11 15.39
N GLY A 76 5.32 -13.42 16.33
CA GLY A 76 3.95 -13.76 16.77
C GLY A 76 2.85 -13.41 15.76
N GLY A 77 3.12 -12.53 14.81
CA GLY A 77 2.20 -12.12 13.74
C GLY A 77 2.81 -11.00 12.90
N VAL A 78 2.33 -10.83 11.66
CA VAL A 78 2.79 -9.78 10.75
C VAL A 78 1.72 -8.70 10.62
N PHE A 79 1.90 -7.58 11.33
CA PHE A 79 0.98 -6.44 11.29
C PHE A 79 1.29 -5.47 10.16
N ASP A 80 2.57 -5.28 9.86
CA ASP A 80 3.03 -4.51 8.70
C ASP A 80 4.36 -5.09 8.20
N LEU A 81 4.61 -4.94 6.91
CA LEU A 81 5.82 -5.39 6.23
C LEU A 81 6.30 -4.25 5.34
N LYS A 82 7.61 -3.97 5.35
CA LYS A 82 8.25 -3.07 4.38
C LYS A 82 9.38 -3.81 3.71
N LEU A 83 9.42 -3.73 2.39
CA LEU A 83 10.45 -4.35 1.56
C LEU A 83 11.31 -3.25 0.96
N THR A 84 12.63 -3.40 1.12
CA THR A 84 13.63 -2.58 0.43
C THR A 84 14.41 -3.46 -0.54
N LYS A 85 15.34 -2.88 -1.29
CA LYS A 85 16.28 -3.63 -2.12
C LYS A 85 17.04 -4.69 -1.31
N ASP A 86 17.49 -4.36 -0.11
CA ASP A 86 18.44 -5.18 0.65
C ASP A 86 17.82 -5.85 1.91
N TYR A 87 16.68 -5.37 2.39
CA TYR A 87 16.07 -5.81 3.66
C TYR A 87 14.56 -6.01 3.61
N ILE A 88 14.08 -6.87 4.50
CA ILE A 88 12.67 -7.04 4.87
C ILE A 88 12.52 -6.53 6.32
N PHE A 89 11.61 -5.58 6.54
CA PHE A 89 11.25 -5.10 7.87
C PHE A 89 9.88 -5.62 8.27
N ILE A 90 9.80 -6.28 9.42
CA ILE A 90 8.57 -6.86 9.96
C ILE A 90 8.16 -6.13 11.22
N ASN A 91 6.96 -5.55 11.20
CA ASN A 91 6.28 -5.07 12.39
C ASN A 91 5.38 -6.18 12.94
N SER A 92 5.73 -6.73 14.10
CA SER A 92 4.91 -7.72 14.80
C SER A 92 4.09 -7.14 15.96
N GLY A 93 3.88 -5.82 15.96
CA GLY A 93 3.09 -5.09 16.95
C GLY A 93 3.91 -4.69 18.17
N ARG A 94 3.96 -5.57 19.19
CA ARG A 94 4.54 -5.25 20.52
C ARG A 94 6.05 -5.43 20.62
N ASN A 95 6.65 -6.23 19.75
CA ASN A 95 8.10 -6.30 19.67
C ASN A 95 8.61 -5.14 18.81
N PRO A 96 9.89 -4.74 18.98
CA PRO A 96 10.51 -3.82 18.06
C PRO A 96 10.48 -4.38 16.63
N VAL A 97 10.51 -3.49 15.64
CA VAL A 97 10.56 -3.87 14.23
C VAL A 97 11.78 -4.75 14.01
N MET A 98 11.57 -5.91 13.39
CA MET A 98 12.63 -6.86 13.06
C MET A 98 13.12 -6.58 11.65
N GLN A 99 14.45 -6.61 11.47
CA GLN A 99 15.11 -6.50 10.19
C GLN A 99 15.66 -7.87 9.79
N PHE A 100 15.31 -8.29 8.59
CA PHE A 100 15.82 -9.49 7.95
C PHE A 100 16.51 -9.12 6.64
N SER A 101 17.45 -9.94 6.21
CA SER A 101 17.97 -9.90 4.84
C SER A 101 16.92 -10.39 3.83
N ARG A 102 17.16 -10.15 2.54
CA ARG A 102 16.30 -10.65 1.46
C ARG A 102 16.20 -12.17 1.38
N ASP A 103 17.16 -12.92 1.91
CA ASP A 103 17.11 -14.39 2.01
C ASP A 103 16.48 -14.89 3.33
N GLY A 104 15.89 -13.99 4.12
CA GLY A 104 15.11 -14.34 5.31
C GLY A 104 15.92 -14.51 6.60
N LYS A 105 17.23 -14.22 6.60
CA LYS A 105 18.04 -14.29 7.83
C LYS A 105 17.76 -13.11 8.72
N TYR A 106 17.62 -13.37 10.01
CA TYR A 106 17.46 -12.35 11.02
C TYR A 106 18.77 -11.57 11.18
N LEU A 107 18.66 -10.25 11.17
CA LEU A 107 19.83 -9.36 11.35
C LEU A 107 19.78 -8.71 12.72
N GLN A 108 18.68 -8.03 13.04
CA GLN A 108 18.56 -7.26 14.28
C GLN A 108 17.14 -6.74 14.52
N TYR A 109 16.92 -6.19 15.71
CA TYR A 109 15.81 -5.28 16.00
C TYR A 109 16.18 -3.82 15.69
N ILE A 110 15.18 -3.03 15.31
CA ILE A 110 15.31 -1.57 15.17
C ILE A 110 14.86 -0.92 16.47
N GLY A 111 15.81 -0.41 17.25
CA GLY A 111 15.52 0.11 18.59
C GLY A 111 15.25 -0.99 19.63
N LYS A 112 14.59 -0.63 20.74
CA LYS A 112 14.38 -1.53 21.89
C LYS A 112 13.00 -1.33 22.52
N THR A 113 12.51 -2.38 23.18
CA THR A 113 11.27 -2.32 23.96
C THR A 113 11.45 -1.47 25.20
N GLY A 114 10.55 -0.50 25.41
CA GLY A 114 10.53 0.30 26.62
C GLY A 114 9.80 1.63 26.46
N ARG A 115 10.03 2.54 27.40
CA ARG A 115 9.42 3.88 27.44
C ARG A 115 10.45 5.00 27.65
N GLY A 116 11.74 4.66 27.64
CA GLY A 116 12.83 5.62 27.65
C GLY A 116 13.01 6.34 26.31
N PRO A 117 13.96 7.29 26.24
CA PRO A 117 14.32 7.94 24.98
C PRO A 117 14.76 6.90 23.93
N GLY A 118 14.14 6.92 22.75
CA GLY A 118 14.45 5.97 21.67
C GLY A 118 13.96 4.53 21.93
N GLU A 119 13.06 4.32 22.89
CA GLU A 119 12.41 3.03 23.14
C GLU A 119 10.91 3.11 22.81
N TYR A 120 10.30 1.97 22.47
CA TYR A 120 8.86 1.90 22.20
C TYR A 120 8.29 0.52 22.57
N ASP A 121 7.03 0.48 23.00
CA ASP A 121 6.34 -0.74 23.43
C ASP A 121 5.31 -1.28 22.41
N LEU A 122 5.08 -0.52 21.33
CA LEU A 122 4.19 -0.86 20.23
C LEU A 122 4.51 0.02 19.01
N CYS A 123 4.74 -0.60 17.86
CA CYS A 123 4.85 0.08 16.56
C CYS A 123 3.46 0.15 15.89
N ARG A 124 2.85 1.34 15.87
CA ARG A 124 1.51 1.54 15.26
C ARG A 124 1.57 1.70 13.75
N LYS A 125 2.58 2.40 13.26
CA LYS A 125 2.83 2.63 11.83
C LYS A 125 4.33 2.54 11.58
N LEU A 126 4.68 1.86 10.49
CA LEU A 126 6.04 1.71 10.00
C LEU A 126 6.13 2.40 8.63
N SER A 127 7.12 3.25 8.45
CA SER A 127 7.48 3.81 7.15
C SER A 127 8.98 3.75 6.96
N VAL A 128 9.43 3.58 5.72
CA VAL A 128 10.84 3.43 5.37
C VAL A 128 11.15 4.45 4.27
N ASP A 129 12.17 5.26 4.52
CA ASP A 129 12.84 6.10 3.53
C ASP A 129 14.12 5.37 3.13
N GLU A 130 14.02 4.53 2.10
CA GLU A 130 15.12 3.69 1.65
C GLU A 130 16.29 4.52 1.12
N LYS A 131 15.99 5.65 0.46
CA LYS A 131 17.00 6.52 -0.14
C LYS A 131 17.94 7.12 0.91
N ASN A 132 17.41 7.49 2.08
CA ASN A 132 18.20 8.04 3.18
C ASN A 132 18.50 7.02 4.28
N GLU A 133 18.13 5.75 4.08
CA GLU A 133 18.28 4.66 5.04
C GLU A 133 17.65 4.97 6.42
N LEU A 134 16.46 5.57 6.41
CA LEU A 134 15.72 5.95 7.62
C LEU A 134 14.44 5.13 7.81
N ILE A 135 14.14 4.83 9.06
CA ILE A 135 12.96 4.10 9.50
C ILE A 135 12.17 5.00 10.44
N TYR A 136 10.90 5.19 10.12
CA TYR A 136 9.96 6.01 10.86
C TYR A 136 8.94 5.11 11.55
N ILE A 137 8.93 5.16 12.88
CA ILE A 137 8.06 4.36 13.73
C ILE A 137 7.15 5.30 14.51
N GLN A 138 5.85 5.22 14.26
CA GLN A 138 4.88 5.85 15.13
C GLN A 138 4.69 4.96 16.36
N ALA A 139 5.30 5.37 17.48
CA ALA A 139 5.20 4.65 18.74
C ALA A 139 3.83 4.85 19.39
N ASN A 140 3.42 3.96 20.28
CA ASN A 140 2.18 4.13 21.04
C ASN A 140 2.28 5.19 22.14
N ALA A 141 3.38 5.21 22.91
CA ALA A 141 3.60 6.17 23.99
C ALA A 141 3.75 7.60 23.41
N ASN A 142 2.83 8.50 23.79
CA ASN A 142 2.74 9.90 23.32
C ASN A 142 2.62 10.08 21.79
N ARG A 143 2.39 8.97 21.05
CA ARG A 143 2.20 8.94 19.59
C ARG A 143 3.22 9.75 18.77
N SER A 144 4.42 9.88 19.31
CA SER A 144 5.56 10.53 18.66
C SER A 144 6.10 9.67 17.51
N MET A 145 6.75 10.32 16.56
CA MET A 145 7.50 9.65 15.50
C MET A 145 8.94 9.43 15.96
N LEU A 146 9.36 8.18 16.08
CA LEU A 146 10.75 7.79 16.31
C LEU A 146 11.42 7.55 14.96
N VAL A 147 12.58 8.17 14.74
CA VAL A 147 13.37 8.01 13.52
C VAL A 147 14.64 7.24 13.87
N TYR A 148 14.90 6.16 13.14
CA TYR A 148 16.09 5.33 13.25
C TYR A 148 16.81 5.25 11.91
N ASN A 149 18.09 4.89 11.92
CA ASN A 149 18.77 4.44 10.71
C ASN A 149 18.62 2.92 10.52
N PHE A 150 19.12 2.39 9.40
CA PHE A 150 19.09 0.95 9.11
C PHE A 150 20.00 0.11 10.01
N ASN A 151 20.93 0.72 10.74
CA ASN A 151 21.71 0.05 11.79
C ASN A 151 20.93 -0.04 13.12
N GLY A 152 19.67 0.40 13.15
CA GLY A 152 18.81 0.34 14.34
C GLY A 152 19.12 1.40 15.40
N GLU A 153 19.93 2.40 15.07
CA GLU A 153 20.32 3.47 15.97
C GLU A 153 19.26 4.58 15.95
N HIS A 154 18.84 5.03 17.14
CA HIS A 154 17.89 6.13 17.28
C HIS A 154 18.54 7.45 16.83
N ILE A 155 17.93 8.12 15.86
CA ILE A 155 18.41 9.40 15.32
C ILE A 155 17.72 10.57 16.04
N LYS A 156 16.39 10.53 16.11
CA LYS A 156 15.59 11.60 16.73
C LYS A 156 14.16 11.18 17.04
N THR A 157 13.49 11.99 17.86
CA THR A 157 12.06 11.86 18.15
C THR A 157 11.36 13.15 17.74
N ILE A 158 10.39 13.05 16.83
CA ILE A 158 9.54 14.16 16.40
C ILE A 158 8.26 14.12 17.24
N ARG A 159 7.89 15.27 17.81
CA ARG A 159 6.69 15.44 18.62
C ARG A 159 5.82 16.53 18.03
N TYR A 160 4.56 16.21 17.79
CA TYR A 160 3.56 17.13 17.24
C TYR A 160 2.30 17.08 18.12
N PRO A 161 2.24 17.85 19.22
CA PRO A 161 1.15 17.76 20.20
C PRO A 161 -0.26 17.92 19.61
N ALA A 162 -0.41 18.77 18.58
CA ALA A 162 -1.70 18.99 17.92
C ALA A 162 -2.19 17.78 17.08
N MET A 163 -1.28 16.89 16.69
CA MET A 163 -1.55 15.74 15.81
C MET A 163 -1.18 14.41 16.45
N GLU A 164 -0.90 14.41 17.76
CA GLU A 164 -0.46 13.21 18.47
C GLU A 164 -1.48 12.09 18.27
N ARG A 165 -2.79 12.40 18.33
CA ARG A 165 -3.87 11.40 18.20
C ARG A 165 -4.18 10.95 16.78
N LEU A 166 -3.43 11.39 15.77
CA LEU A 166 -3.63 11.00 14.37
C LEU A 166 -2.69 9.85 14.00
N SER A 167 -3.04 9.10 12.95
CA SER A 167 -2.10 8.19 12.29
C SER A 167 -1.08 9.03 11.54
N ASN A 168 0.21 8.80 11.78
CA ASN A 168 1.27 9.56 11.14
C ASN A 168 2.19 8.62 10.36
N VAL A 169 2.57 9.00 9.14
CA VAL A 169 3.51 8.26 8.29
C VAL A 169 4.50 9.23 7.63
N TRP A 170 5.67 8.71 7.26
CA TRP A 170 6.63 9.48 6.47
C TRP A 170 6.11 9.73 5.05
N SER A 171 6.15 11.00 4.63
CA SER A 171 5.71 11.44 3.31
C SER A 171 6.87 11.43 2.32
N ARG A 172 7.80 12.37 2.51
CA ARG A 172 8.96 12.66 1.68
C ARG A 172 9.86 13.59 2.46
N ASP A 173 11.15 13.61 2.17
CA ASP A 173 12.12 14.48 2.83
C ASP A 173 11.96 14.40 4.38
N SER A 174 11.75 15.53 5.05
CA SER A 174 11.45 15.63 6.49
C SER A 174 9.96 15.82 6.80
N LEU A 175 9.07 15.57 5.83
CA LEU A 175 7.63 15.80 5.97
C LEU A 175 6.88 14.52 6.35
N LEU A 176 5.78 14.71 7.08
CA LEU A 176 4.89 13.65 7.52
C LEU A 176 3.49 13.91 6.96
N VAL A 177 2.70 12.84 6.81
CA VAL A 177 1.24 12.94 6.61
C VAL A 177 0.53 12.40 7.84
N SER A 178 -0.33 13.25 8.39
CA SER A 178 -1.33 12.90 9.40
C SER A 178 -2.64 12.50 8.74
N PHE A 179 -3.26 11.43 9.26
CA PHE A 179 -4.57 10.95 8.86
C PHE A 179 -5.39 10.54 10.07
N GLN A 180 -6.66 10.92 10.04
CA GLN A 180 -7.71 10.26 10.79
C GLN A 180 -8.96 10.34 9.93
N GLU A 181 -9.76 9.28 9.93
CA GLU A 181 -11.13 9.41 9.43
C GLU A 181 -11.85 10.52 10.21
N PRO A 182 -12.52 11.46 9.54
CA PRO A 182 -13.38 12.43 10.24
C PRO A 182 -14.40 11.66 11.07
N MET A 183 -14.44 11.75 12.38
CA MET A 183 -15.35 10.95 13.22
C MET A 183 -16.40 11.79 13.94
N GLU A 184 -16.08 13.04 14.23
CA GLU A 184 -16.95 13.98 14.91
C GLU A 184 -17.85 14.76 13.93
N GLY A 185 -17.52 14.74 12.65
CA GLY A 185 -18.31 15.36 11.58
C GLY A 185 -18.07 16.84 11.41
N ASN A 186 -17.15 17.40 12.20
CA ASN A 186 -16.72 18.80 12.16
C ASN A 186 -15.22 18.93 11.82
N GLU A 187 -14.51 17.81 11.62
CA GLU A 187 -13.10 17.86 11.26
C GLU A 187 -12.94 18.51 9.89
N PRO A 188 -12.08 19.53 9.76
CA PRO A 188 -11.93 20.27 8.51
C PRO A 188 -11.13 19.51 7.44
N TYR A 189 -10.32 18.51 7.84
CA TYR A 189 -9.36 17.83 6.97
C TYR A 189 -9.35 16.32 7.21
N VAL A 190 -9.09 15.55 6.15
CA VAL A 190 -8.89 14.09 6.20
C VAL A 190 -7.40 13.76 6.27
N PHE A 191 -6.61 14.38 5.38
CA PHE A 191 -5.17 14.23 5.29
C PHE A 191 -4.50 15.58 5.45
N MET A 192 -3.41 15.64 6.21
CA MET A 192 -2.62 16.86 6.41
C MET A 192 -1.14 16.53 6.24
N GLU A 193 -0.48 17.15 5.27
CA GLU A 193 0.99 17.14 5.17
C GLU A 193 1.54 18.27 6.03
N HIS A 194 2.50 17.95 6.89
CA HIS A 194 3.10 18.91 7.82
C HIS A 194 4.60 18.66 7.99
N ASN A 195 5.28 19.69 8.49
CA ASN A 195 6.68 19.59 8.90
C ASN A 195 6.81 19.01 10.33
N GLU A 196 8.05 18.87 10.81
CA GLU A 196 8.34 18.32 12.14
C GLU A 196 7.75 19.14 13.31
N PRO A 197 7.77 20.48 13.29
CA PRO A 197 7.01 21.30 14.24
C PRO A 197 5.49 21.08 14.25
N GLY A 198 4.92 20.60 13.14
CA GLY A 198 3.48 20.42 12.97
C GLY A 198 2.78 21.54 12.20
N ASP A 199 3.53 22.40 11.50
CA ASP A 199 2.94 23.39 10.59
C ASP A 199 2.38 22.67 9.36
N THR A 200 1.06 22.83 9.15
CA THR A 200 0.38 22.28 7.97
C THR A 200 0.80 23.00 6.70
N LEU A 201 1.25 22.25 5.69
CA LEU A 201 1.69 22.77 4.41
C LEU A 201 0.61 22.65 3.33
N GLN A 202 -0.17 21.56 3.40
CA GLN A 202 -1.31 21.29 2.54
C GLN A 202 -2.21 20.22 3.19
N ALA A 203 -3.46 20.17 2.76
CA ALA A 203 -4.42 19.22 3.31
C ALA A 203 -5.49 18.85 2.27
N ILE A 204 -6.05 17.66 2.42
CA ILE A 204 -7.30 17.27 1.76
C ILE A 204 -8.44 17.65 2.71
N VAL A 205 -9.34 18.51 2.25
CA VAL A 205 -10.52 18.93 3.01
C VAL A 205 -11.47 17.76 3.20
N ASN A 206 -12.09 17.69 4.36
CA ASN A 206 -13.23 16.82 4.58
C ASN A 206 -14.41 17.34 3.74
N GLN A 207 -15.13 16.42 3.08
CA GLN A 207 -16.32 16.73 2.28
C GLN A 207 -17.60 16.20 2.93
N ILE A 208 -17.47 15.43 4.01
CA ILE A 208 -18.58 14.76 4.68
C ILE A 208 -18.68 15.37 6.08
N PHE A 209 -19.70 16.19 6.28
CA PHE A 209 -19.96 16.87 7.55
C PHE A 209 -21.29 16.42 8.13
N TRP A 210 -21.37 16.39 9.47
CA TRP A 210 -22.60 16.08 10.19
C TRP A 210 -22.65 16.71 11.57
N ASN A 211 -23.85 16.67 12.17
CA ASN A 211 -24.04 17.13 13.54
C ASN A 211 -23.64 16.02 14.52
N ASN A 212 -22.78 16.35 15.49
CA ASN A 212 -22.29 15.43 16.52
C ASN A 212 -23.33 15.11 17.61
N ASP A 213 -24.50 15.75 17.59
CA ASP A 213 -25.65 15.36 18.42
C ASP A 213 -26.22 13.98 18.03
N GLU A 214 -25.91 13.47 16.83
CA GLU A 214 -26.28 12.12 16.40
C GLU A 214 -25.40 11.06 17.08
N GLN A 215 -26.00 10.00 17.62
CA GLN A 215 -25.24 8.86 18.13
C GLN A 215 -24.53 8.16 16.96
N TYR A 216 -23.22 8.03 17.05
CA TYR A 216 -22.41 7.33 16.06
C TYR A 216 -21.63 6.19 16.71
N TYR A 217 -21.30 5.17 15.92
CA TYR A 217 -20.42 4.10 16.32
C TYR A 217 -19.28 4.04 15.32
N ASN A 218 -18.05 4.06 15.78
CA ASN A 218 -16.94 3.90 14.85
C ASN A 218 -16.60 2.43 14.73
N MET A 219 -16.81 1.88 13.53
CA MET A 219 -16.16 0.63 13.18
C MET A 219 -14.71 0.89 12.79
N TYR A 220 -13.79 0.50 13.67
CA TYR A 220 -12.37 0.46 13.34
C TYR A 220 -12.09 -0.69 12.37
N LEU A 221 -12.06 -0.39 11.08
CA LEU A 221 -11.59 -1.29 10.03
C LEU A 221 -10.05 -1.35 10.06
N ASN A 222 -9.49 -1.93 11.13
CA ASN A 222 -8.04 -1.96 11.39
C ASN A 222 -7.21 -2.64 10.28
N TYR A 223 -7.85 -3.39 9.38
CA TYR A 223 -7.21 -4.03 8.24
C TYR A 223 -7.10 -3.11 7.01
N LEU A 224 -7.89 -2.03 6.90
CA LEU A 224 -7.82 -1.12 5.76
C LEU A 224 -6.61 -0.18 5.85
N LYS A 225 -5.84 -0.13 4.76
CA LYS A 225 -4.63 0.67 4.70
C LYS A 225 -4.91 2.04 4.09
N ALA A 226 -4.90 3.06 4.95
CA ALA A 226 -5.03 4.44 4.49
C ALA A 226 -3.85 4.93 3.65
N PHE A 227 -2.74 4.17 3.64
CA PHE A 227 -1.47 4.55 3.03
C PHE A 227 -0.82 3.35 2.36
N TYR A 228 -0.26 3.59 1.17
CA TYR A 228 0.67 2.68 0.50
C TYR A 228 1.74 3.49 -0.23
N ARG A 229 2.84 2.83 -0.66
CA ARG A 229 3.86 3.46 -1.50
C ARG A 229 3.90 2.79 -2.87
N PHE A 230 4.10 3.62 -3.88
CA PHE A 230 4.29 3.23 -5.26
C PHE A 230 5.09 4.35 -5.95
N ASP A 231 6.08 4.00 -6.77
CA ASP A 231 6.92 4.94 -7.52
C ASP A 231 7.56 6.01 -6.60
N ASP A 232 8.15 5.57 -5.49
CA ASP A 232 8.76 6.40 -4.43
C ASP A 232 7.80 7.44 -3.79
N LYS A 233 6.49 7.36 -4.07
CA LYS A 233 5.49 8.32 -3.59
C LYS A 233 4.52 7.68 -2.60
N LEU A 234 4.16 8.46 -1.58
CA LEU A 234 3.08 8.11 -0.66
C LEU A 234 1.75 8.33 -1.36
N HIS A 235 0.93 7.29 -1.36
CA HIS A 235 -0.44 7.33 -1.82
C HIS A 235 -1.38 7.19 -0.63
N MET A 236 -2.53 7.84 -0.71
CA MET A 236 -3.44 7.95 0.42
C MET A 236 -4.91 7.81 0.01
N LYS A 237 -5.69 7.12 0.82
CA LYS A 237 -7.13 6.88 0.62
C LYS A 237 -7.80 6.72 1.98
N GLY A 238 -8.90 7.42 2.22
CA GLY A 238 -9.73 7.16 3.40
C GLY A 238 -10.43 5.79 3.33
N TRP A 239 -10.79 5.23 4.47
CA TRP A 239 -11.52 3.97 4.61
C TRP A 239 -12.87 4.02 3.88
N TYR A 240 -13.59 5.13 3.99
CA TYR A 240 -14.90 5.34 3.35
C TYR A 240 -14.82 6.19 2.07
N ASN A 241 -13.60 6.54 1.64
CA ASN A 241 -13.38 7.32 0.43
C ASN A 241 -13.24 6.39 -0.79
N ASP A 242 -13.64 6.87 -1.95
CA ASP A 242 -13.56 6.19 -3.25
C ASP A 242 -12.43 6.76 -4.13
N THR A 243 -11.77 7.83 -3.67
CA THR A 243 -10.70 8.51 -4.41
C THR A 243 -9.34 8.26 -3.76
N VAL A 244 -8.37 7.88 -4.58
CA VAL A 244 -6.96 7.76 -4.19
C VAL A 244 -6.24 9.05 -4.54
N TYR A 245 -5.39 9.54 -3.64
CA TYR A 245 -4.60 10.75 -3.81
C TYR A 245 -3.10 10.44 -3.77
N THR A 246 -2.31 11.25 -4.49
CA THR A 246 -0.84 11.21 -4.47
C THR A 246 -0.26 12.58 -4.82
N TYR A 247 1.06 12.70 -4.90
CA TYR A 247 1.75 13.93 -5.24
C TYR A 247 1.93 14.11 -6.76
N ASP A 248 1.53 15.27 -7.26
CA ASP A 248 1.86 15.73 -8.61
C ASP A 248 3.35 16.12 -8.75
N GLU A 249 3.76 16.56 -9.94
CA GLU A 249 5.13 17.01 -10.23
C GLU A 249 5.61 18.20 -9.38
N ASN A 250 4.68 18.98 -8.80
CA ASN A 250 4.96 20.14 -7.96
C ASN A 250 4.83 19.82 -6.46
N ASN A 251 4.76 18.53 -6.09
CA ASN A 251 4.51 18.05 -4.73
C ASN A 251 3.18 18.55 -4.14
N LYS A 252 2.16 18.76 -4.97
CA LYS A 252 0.78 19.00 -4.51
C LYS A 252 0.02 17.70 -4.43
N ILE A 253 -0.70 17.51 -3.34
CA ILE A 253 -1.62 16.38 -3.19
C ILE A 253 -2.78 16.59 -4.16
N ALA A 254 -2.93 15.63 -5.08
CA ALA A 254 -3.93 15.65 -6.14
C ALA A 254 -4.61 14.27 -6.25
N PRO A 255 -5.87 14.22 -6.71
CA PRO A 255 -6.55 12.95 -6.97
C PRO A 255 -5.87 12.22 -8.13
N LYS A 256 -5.61 10.92 -7.95
CA LYS A 256 -4.95 10.04 -8.92
C LYS A 256 -5.97 9.24 -9.73
N PHE A 257 -6.88 8.55 -9.06
CA PHE A 257 -7.97 7.80 -9.68
C PHE A 257 -9.13 7.63 -8.71
N PHE A 258 -10.28 7.27 -9.27
CA PHE A 258 -11.54 7.06 -8.55
C PHE A 258 -12.04 5.63 -8.75
N ILE A 259 -12.52 5.00 -7.68
CA ILE A 259 -13.09 3.66 -7.66
C ILE A 259 -14.61 3.79 -7.67
N ASP A 260 -15.24 3.51 -8.81
CA ASP A 260 -16.70 3.67 -8.97
C ASP A 260 -17.46 2.50 -8.33
N LEU A 261 -17.80 2.69 -7.05
CA LEU A 261 -18.55 1.73 -6.25
C LEU A 261 -20.05 1.71 -6.57
N LYS A 262 -20.61 2.75 -7.19
CA LYS A 262 -22.05 2.89 -7.48
C LYS A 262 -22.95 2.44 -6.31
N GLU A 263 -23.80 1.43 -6.53
CA GLU A 263 -24.74 0.88 -5.54
C GLU A 263 -24.07 0.18 -4.34
N HIS A 264 -22.77 -0.08 -4.41
CA HIS A 264 -21.98 -0.67 -3.33
C HIS A 264 -21.36 0.39 -2.40
N LYS A 265 -21.42 1.68 -2.75
CA LYS A 265 -20.88 2.76 -1.91
C LYS A 265 -21.71 2.92 -0.64
N LEU A 266 -21.08 2.95 0.54
CA LEU A 266 -21.72 3.38 1.77
C LEU A 266 -22.22 4.83 1.60
N PRO A 267 -23.54 5.10 1.69
CA PRO A 267 -24.06 6.45 1.57
C PRO A 267 -23.43 7.39 2.61
N ASP A 268 -23.12 8.62 2.19
CA ASP A 268 -22.44 9.60 3.04
C ASP A 268 -23.16 9.83 4.39
N ASP A 269 -24.50 9.75 4.40
CA ASP A 269 -25.34 9.90 5.61
C ASP A 269 -25.29 8.70 6.58
N LEU A 270 -24.65 7.60 6.17
CA LEU A 270 -24.50 6.36 6.95
C LEU A 270 -23.07 6.06 7.36
N ILE A 271 -22.09 6.85 6.91
CA ILE A 271 -20.69 6.71 7.35
C ILE A 271 -20.60 6.92 8.86
N TYR A 272 -19.74 6.15 9.53
CA TYR A 272 -19.62 6.04 11.00
C TYR A 272 -20.88 5.51 11.67
N GLU A 273 -21.68 4.79 10.88
CA GLU A 273 -22.88 4.08 11.29
C GLU A 273 -23.80 4.94 12.17
N ARG A 274 -23.89 6.23 11.83
CA ARG A 274 -24.59 7.32 12.55
C ARG A 274 -26.08 7.10 12.74
N LYS A 275 -26.66 6.22 11.92
CA LYS A 275 -28.05 5.81 12.02
C LYS A 275 -28.09 4.32 12.28
N TRP A 276 -27.47 3.88 13.36
CA TRP A 276 -27.31 2.46 13.70
C TRP A 276 -28.63 1.69 13.80
N THR A 277 -29.78 2.37 13.93
CA THR A 277 -31.12 1.75 13.85
C THR A 277 -31.61 1.47 12.43
N ARG A 278 -30.95 2.05 11.41
CA ARG A 278 -31.23 1.80 10.00
C ARG A 278 -30.46 0.58 9.54
N MET A 279 -31.19 -0.40 9.02
CA MET A 279 -30.61 -1.56 8.36
C MET A 279 -29.76 -1.11 7.17
N LEU A 280 -28.51 -1.56 7.13
CA LEU A 280 -27.61 -1.35 6.01
C LEU A 280 -27.99 -2.32 4.87
N PRO A 281 -27.97 -1.88 3.60
CA PRO A 281 -28.03 -2.81 2.47
C PRO A 281 -26.89 -3.84 2.52
N ASP A 282 -27.20 -5.10 2.23
CA ASP A 282 -26.22 -6.21 2.31
C ASP A 282 -25.11 -6.13 1.25
N ASN A 283 -25.28 -5.29 0.22
CA ASN A 283 -24.35 -5.16 -0.89
C ASN A 283 -23.33 -4.02 -0.71
N LEU A 284 -23.33 -3.32 0.43
CA LEU A 284 -22.37 -2.24 0.66
C LEU A 284 -20.96 -2.80 0.88
N CYS A 285 -19.99 -2.27 0.14
CA CYS A 285 -18.60 -2.74 0.17
C CYS A 285 -17.64 -1.69 0.72
N TRP A 286 -16.65 -2.16 1.50
CA TRP A 286 -15.41 -1.43 1.70
C TRP A 286 -14.38 -1.87 0.65
N VAL A 287 -13.42 -1.01 0.33
CA VAL A 287 -12.33 -1.32 -0.61
C VAL A 287 -10.98 -0.81 -0.10
N ASP A 288 -9.96 -1.65 -0.23
CA ASP A 288 -8.55 -1.30 -0.04
C ASP A 288 -7.84 -1.17 -1.40
N VAL A 289 -6.59 -0.70 -1.39
CA VAL A 289 -5.80 -0.51 -2.62
C VAL A 289 -4.36 -0.96 -2.40
N LEU A 290 -3.89 -1.83 -3.28
CA LEU A 290 -2.48 -2.13 -3.46
C LEU A 290 -2.12 -1.84 -4.92
N GLU A 291 -1.05 -1.11 -5.15
CA GLU A 291 -0.69 -0.66 -6.49
C GLU A 291 0.72 -1.10 -6.88
N THR A 292 0.82 -1.48 -8.15
CA THR A 292 2.08 -1.81 -8.82
C THR A 292 2.16 -1.05 -10.15
N SER A 293 3.24 -1.27 -10.87
CA SER A 293 3.54 -0.60 -12.13
C SER A 293 2.41 -0.79 -13.15
N ASN A 294 1.88 -2.01 -13.25
CA ASN A 294 0.84 -2.36 -14.23
C ASN A 294 -0.50 -2.75 -13.63
N TYR A 295 -0.55 -3.11 -12.36
CA TYR A 295 -1.76 -3.65 -11.75
C TYR A 295 -2.16 -2.88 -10.50
N ILE A 296 -3.46 -2.73 -10.30
CA ILE A 296 -4.06 -2.31 -9.03
C ILE A 296 -4.88 -3.49 -8.52
N PHE A 297 -4.58 -3.91 -7.30
CA PHE A 297 -5.40 -4.85 -6.55
C PHE A 297 -6.34 -4.05 -5.67
N ILE A 298 -7.62 -4.38 -5.72
CA ILE A 298 -8.66 -3.76 -4.90
C ILE A 298 -9.31 -4.86 -4.07
N PRO A 299 -8.69 -5.26 -2.94
CA PRO A 299 -9.34 -6.11 -1.96
C PRO A 299 -10.63 -5.46 -1.48
N TYR A 300 -11.70 -6.24 -1.36
CA TYR A 300 -12.97 -5.75 -0.89
C TYR A 300 -13.69 -6.80 -0.05
N GLY A 301 -14.61 -6.32 0.76
CA GLY A 301 -15.55 -7.13 1.51
C GLY A 301 -16.75 -6.27 1.86
N TYR A 302 -17.61 -6.79 2.71
CA TYR A 302 -18.91 -6.20 2.97
C TYR A 302 -18.97 -5.51 4.33
N HIS A 303 -19.76 -4.43 4.40
CA HIS A 303 -19.91 -3.65 5.63
C HIS A 303 -20.55 -4.48 6.75
N PHE A 304 -20.14 -4.20 7.99
CA PHE A 304 -20.67 -4.89 9.16
C PHE A 304 -22.06 -4.37 9.51
N ASP A 305 -22.99 -5.28 9.74
CA ASP A 305 -24.31 -4.95 10.26
C ASP A 305 -24.21 -4.78 11.78
N ILE A 306 -24.18 -3.52 12.23
CA ILE A 306 -24.10 -3.17 13.65
C ILE A 306 -25.36 -3.61 14.42
N VAL A 307 -26.54 -3.64 13.78
CA VAL A 307 -27.79 -4.05 14.45
C VAL A 307 -27.72 -5.52 14.86
N ASN A 308 -27.29 -6.36 13.93
CA ASN A 308 -27.24 -7.80 14.13
C ASN A 308 -25.87 -8.29 14.66
N MET A 309 -24.92 -7.38 14.84
CA MET A 309 -23.55 -7.66 15.28
C MET A 309 -22.85 -8.75 14.46
N LYS A 310 -22.99 -8.71 13.14
CA LYS A 310 -22.35 -9.65 12.21
C LYS A 310 -21.98 -8.96 10.89
N PRO A 311 -20.99 -9.50 10.13
CA PRO A 311 -20.82 -9.09 8.74
C PRO A 311 -22.12 -9.31 7.96
N THR A 312 -22.46 -8.38 7.06
CA THR A 312 -23.58 -8.59 6.11
C THR A 312 -23.29 -9.80 5.22
N LYS A 313 -22.02 -10.01 4.87
CA LYS A 313 -21.49 -11.17 4.17
C LYS A 313 -20.07 -11.47 4.66
N GLU A 314 -19.74 -12.76 4.82
CA GLU A 314 -18.43 -13.21 5.34
C GLU A 314 -17.39 -13.43 4.25
N GLU A 315 -17.83 -13.60 3.01
CA GLU A 315 -16.94 -13.70 1.87
C GLU A 315 -16.32 -12.35 1.52
N GLU A 316 -15.07 -12.40 1.08
CA GLU A 316 -14.31 -11.27 0.57
C GLU A 316 -13.85 -11.59 -0.86
N GLY A 317 -13.41 -10.58 -1.58
CA GLY A 317 -12.88 -10.74 -2.92
C GLY A 317 -11.78 -9.72 -3.23
N CYS A 318 -11.33 -9.73 -4.49
CA CYS A 318 -10.39 -8.75 -4.98
C CYS A 318 -10.63 -8.49 -6.46
N VAL A 319 -10.58 -7.21 -6.84
CA VAL A 319 -10.49 -6.81 -8.24
C VAL A 319 -9.02 -6.65 -8.62
N LEU A 320 -8.59 -7.32 -9.68
CA LEU A 320 -7.32 -7.07 -10.36
C LEU A 320 -7.58 -6.17 -11.57
N TYR A 321 -7.05 -4.95 -11.54
CA TYR A 321 -7.21 -3.98 -12.62
C TYR A 321 -5.88 -3.75 -13.34
N ASN A 322 -5.88 -3.93 -14.66
CA ASN A 322 -4.72 -3.66 -15.50
C ASN A 322 -4.71 -2.18 -15.94
N LYS A 323 -3.70 -1.43 -15.47
CA LYS A 323 -3.55 0.01 -15.72
C LYS A 323 -3.34 0.35 -17.20
N LYS A 324 -2.80 -0.59 -17.99
CA LYS A 324 -2.47 -0.40 -19.40
C LYS A 324 -3.66 -0.70 -20.31
N THR A 325 -4.32 -1.84 -20.12
CA THR A 325 -5.50 -2.21 -20.92
C THR A 325 -6.78 -1.54 -20.43
N LYS A 326 -6.77 -1.01 -19.20
CA LYS A 326 -7.93 -0.44 -18.49
C LYS A 326 -9.05 -1.46 -18.25
N GLU A 327 -8.72 -2.74 -18.26
CA GLU A 327 -9.62 -3.85 -17.99
C GLU A 327 -9.43 -4.36 -16.56
N GLY A 328 -10.50 -4.87 -15.95
CA GLY A 328 -10.46 -5.48 -14.64
C GLY A 328 -11.13 -6.85 -14.62
N VAL A 329 -10.71 -7.68 -13.68
CA VAL A 329 -11.32 -8.97 -13.37
C VAL A 329 -11.54 -9.08 -11.86
N ALA A 330 -12.67 -9.64 -11.44
CA ALA A 330 -12.94 -9.96 -10.05
C ALA A 330 -12.66 -11.45 -9.78
N VAL A 331 -11.93 -11.73 -8.71
CA VAL A 331 -11.76 -13.08 -8.17
C VAL A 331 -13.09 -13.54 -7.56
N GLU A 332 -13.39 -14.83 -7.68
CA GLU A 332 -14.51 -15.45 -6.98
C GLU A 332 -14.42 -15.23 -5.46
N GLU A 333 -15.50 -14.71 -4.90
CA GLU A 333 -15.57 -14.41 -3.48
C GLU A 333 -15.57 -15.69 -2.64
N ALA A 334 -14.77 -15.66 -1.57
CA ALA A 334 -14.70 -16.76 -0.61
C ALA A 334 -14.28 -16.23 0.76
N LYS A 335 -14.51 -17.03 1.82
CA LYS A 335 -13.97 -16.76 3.15
C LYS A 335 -12.43 -16.73 3.15
N GLN A 336 -11.81 -17.48 2.25
CA GLN A 336 -10.37 -17.54 2.03
C GLN A 336 -10.11 -17.33 0.53
N TRP A 337 -10.43 -16.14 0.02
CA TRP A 337 -10.16 -15.80 -1.38
C TRP A 337 -8.65 -15.68 -1.64
N GLY A 338 -8.26 -15.87 -2.89
CA GLY A 338 -6.92 -15.59 -3.39
C GLY A 338 -6.84 -15.86 -4.89
N PHE A 339 -5.75 -15.42 -5.50
CA PHE A 339 -5.42 -15.78 -6.88
C PHE A 339 -4.92 -17.22 -6.89
N PHE A 340 -5.50 -18.06 -7.76
CA PHE A 340 -5.15 -19.47 -7.85
C PHE A 340 -3.69 -19.63 -8.26
N ASP A 341 -2.86 -20.17 -7.36
CA ASP A 341 -1.44 -20.34 -7.62
C ASP A 341 -1.16 -21.59 -8.47
N ASP A 342 -1.31 -21.43 -9.78
CA ASP A 342 -0.94 -22.44 -10.78
C ASP A 342 0.57 -22.43 -11.12
N ILE A 343 1.36 -21.55 -10.52
CA ILE A 343 2.79 -21.43 -10.84
C ILE A 343 3.57 -22.51 -10.11
N PHE A 344 3.57 -22.51 -8.77
CA PHE A 344 4.30 -23.50 -7.97
C PHE A 344 3.41 -24.28 -7.00
N GLY A 345 2.13 -23.91 -6.90
CA GLY A 345 1.14 -24.64 -6.12
C GLY A 345 1.23 -24.39 -4.63
N GLY A 346 1.61 -23.18 -4.22
CA GLY A 346 1.40 -22.70 -2.86
C GLY A 346 -0.09 -22.39 -2.59
N PRO A 347 -0.40 -21.93 -1.37
CA PRO A 347 -1.72 -21.40 -1.03
C PRO A 347 -2.16 -20.29 -1.99
N ASP A 348 -3.47 -20.13 -2.16
CA ASP A 348 -3.99 -19.07 -3.03
C ASP A 348 -3.47 -17.70 -2.60
N PHE A 349 -2.96 -16.97 -3.59
CA PHE A 349 -2.18 -15.78 -3.37
C PHE A 349 -3.08 -14.58 -3.03
N LYS A 350 -3.01 -14.09 -1.80
CA LYS A 350 -3.74 -12.92 -1.29
C LYS A 350 -2.75 -11.83 -0.91
N PRO A 351 -2.38 -10.91 -1.83
CA PRO A 351 -1.40 -9.89 -1.52
C PRO A 351 -1.96 -8.92 -0.49
N ILE A 352 -1.12 -8.56 0.48
CA ILE A 352 -1.43 -7.51 1.47
C ILE A 352 -0.48 -6.32 1.34
N TYR A 353 0.60 -6.46 0.57
CA TYR A 353 1.59 -5.41 0.36
C TYR A 353 2.10 -5.44 -1.08
N THR A 354 2.56 -4.30 -1.57
CA THR A 354 3.12 -4.15 -2.92
C THR A 354 4.39 -3.30 -2.85
N ASN A 355 5.33 -3.56 -3.75
CA ASN A 355 6.52 -2.75 -3.97
C ASN A 355 6.82 -2.69 -5.46
N ASP A 356 6.23 -1.69 -6.14
CA ASP A 356 6.35 -1.36 -7.56
C ASP A 356 6.11 -2.49 -8.55
N THR A 357 6.94 -3.53 -8.60
CA THR A 357 6.80 -4.70 -9.47
C THR A 357 6.44 -5.98 -8.72
N LEU A 358 6.42 -5.93 -7.39
CA LEU A 358 6.14 -7.06 -6.52
C LEU A 358 4.78 -6.91 -5.83
N ALA A 359 4.06 -8.02 -5.73
CA ALA A 359 2.97 -8.20 -4.78
C ALA A 359 3.43 -9.20 -3.70
N ILE A 360 3.01 -9.00 -2.45
CA ILE A 360 3.56 -9.71 -1.30
C ILE A 360 2.45 -10.24 -0.40
N MET A 361 2.55 -11.51 -0.04
CA MET A 361 1.68 -12.20 0.91
C MET A 361 2.54 -12.88 1.99
N PRO A 362 2.54 -12.40 3.25
CA PRO A 362 3.04 -13.20 4.34
C PRO A 362 2.06 -14.33 4.67
N ILE A 363 2.58 -15.47 5.10
CA ILE A 363 1.78 -16.60 5.56
C ILE A 363 2.43 -17.22 6.79
N SER A 364 1.62 -17.55 7.78
CA SER A 364 2.14 -18.23 8.98
C SER A 364 2.55 -19.67 8.66
N SER A 365 3.48 -20.23 9.44
CA SER A 365 3.87 -21.63 9.26
C SER A 365 2.73 -22.60 9.51
N ALA A 366 1.84 -22.28 10.46
CA ALA A 366 0.63 -23.07 10.71
C ALA A 366 -0.29 -23.12 9.47
N GLU A 367 -0.58 -21.98 8.85
CA GLU A 367 -1.42 -21.93 7.63
C GLU A 367 -0.74 -22.66 6.46
N MET A 368 0.55 -22.43 6.25
CA MET A 368 1.32 -23.14 5.22
C MET A 368 1.30 -24.65 5.45
N LYS A 369 1.52 -25.09 6.70
CA LYS A 369 1.50 -26.51 7.07
C LYS A 369 0.14 -27.15 6.79
N MET A 370 -0.94 -26.51 7.24
CA MET A 370 -2.30 -26.97 6.99
C MET A 370 -2.59 -27.10 5.49
N TYR A 371 -2.15 -26.11 4.69
CA TYR A 371 -2.31 -26.15 3.24
C TYR A 371 -1.53 -27.31 2.60
N LEU A 372 -0.25 -27.50 2.96
CA LEU A 372 0.59 -28.56 2.38
C LEU A 372 0.11 -29.98 2.73
N GLU A 373 -0.72 -30.14 3.75
CA GLU A 373 -1.35 -31.42 4.12
C GLU A 373 -2.70 -31.67 3.43
N SER A 374 -3.28 -30.63 2.83
CA SER A 374 -4.61 -30.65 2.21
C SER A 374 -4.67 -31.51 0.92
N ASN A 375 -5.89 -31.88 0.53
CA ASN A 375 -6.13 -32.52 -0.78
C ASN A 375 -5.93 -31.53 -1.92
N GLU A 376 -6.14 -30.25 -1.66
CA GLU A 376 -5.97 -29.18 -2.64
C GLU A 376 -4.54 -29.12 -3.14
N PHE A 377 -3.56 -29.02 -2.23
CA PHE A 377 -2.14 -29.05 -2.59
C PHE A 377 -1.75 -30.32 -3.35
N LYS A 378 -2.22 -31.50 -2.87
CA LYS A 378 -1.91 -32.80 -3.50
C LYS A 378 -2.39 -32.87 -4.94
N ASN A 379 -3.60 -32.36 -5.21
CA ASN A 379 -4.25 -32.45 -6.51
C ASN A 379 -3.99 -31.25 -7.42
N ARG A 380 -3.33 -30.19 -6.93
CA ARG A 380 -3.07 -28.96 -7.69
C ARG A 380 -2.07 -29.20 -8.83
N ASP A 381 -2.51 -29.03 -10.06
CA ASP A 381 -1.60 -28.99 -11.21
C ASP A 381 -0.83 -27.66 -11.23
N VAL A 382 0.47 -27.73 -11.54
CA VAL A 382 1.37 -26.56 -11.49
C VAL A 382 2.24 -26.48 -12.75
N ILE A 383 2.66 -25.26 -13.09
CA ILE A 383 3.60 -24.99 -14.18
C ILE A 383 5.02 -25.41 -13.78
N LEU A 384 5.45 -25.07 -12.57
CA LEU A 384 6.80 -25.31 -12.05
C LEU A 384 6.81 -26.52 -11.10
N THR A 385 6.88 -27.71 -11.67
CA THR A 385 6.88 -28.97 -10.90
C THR A 385 8.04 -29.10 -9.92
N GLU A 386 9.20 -28.52 -10.25
CA GLU A 386 10.38 -28.53 -9.36
C GLU A 386 10.14 -27.73 -8.06
N GLU A 387 9.44 -26.60 -8.15
CA GLU A 387 9.09 -25.79 -6.98
C GLU A 387 8.04 -26.48 -6.10
N LYS A 388 7.07 -27.18 -6.72
CA LYS A 388 6.13 -28.02 -5.97
C LYS A 388 6.85 -29.14 -5.21
N GLU A 389 7.89 -29.74 -5.79
CA GLU A 389 8.71 -30.72 -5.08
C GLU A 389 9.45 -30.10 -3.88
N LYS A 390 9.93 -28.85 -3.98
CA LYS A 390 10.50 -28.15 -2.82
C LYS A 390 9.47 -27.97 -1.70
N LEU A 391 8.22 -27.63 -2.02
CA LEU A 391 7.14 -27.56 -1.02
C LEU A 391 6.84 -28.94 -0.38
N ILE A 392 6.89 -30.03 -1.15
CA ILE A 392 6.76 -31.40 -0.62
C ILE A 392 7.90 -31.72 0.37
N GLN A 393 9.13 -31.32 0.05
CA GLN A 393 10.27 -31.52 0.95
C GLN A 393 10.17 -30.63 2.19
N LEU A 394 9.77 -29.37 2.03
CA LEU A 394 9.52 -28.43 3.12
C LEU A 394 8.49 -28.98 4.11
N ASN A 395 7.40 -29.56 3.62
CA ASN A 395 6.36 -30.12 4.48
C ASN A 395 6.89 -31.21 5.43
N LYS A 396 7.97 -31.93 5.08
CA LYS A 396 8.53 -32.98 5.94
C LYS A 396 9.23 -32.42 7.18
N THR A 397 9.69 -31.17 7.12
CA THR A 397 10.46 -30.53 8.19
C THR A 397 9.74 -29.35 8.84
N LEU A 398 8.75 -28.77 8.16
CA LEU A 398 7.98 -27.62 8.63
C LEU A 398 7.15 -27.96 9.87
N LYS A 399 7.25 -27.09 10.88
CA LYS A 399 6.46 -27.12 12.11
C LYS A 399 5.52 -25.91 12.18
N GLU A 400 4.42 -26.05 12.93
CA GLU A 400 3.42 -24.98 13.06
C GLU A 400 3.96 -23.75 13.79
N GLU A 401 4.90 -23.95 14.71
CA GLU A 401 5.56 -22.90 15.49
C GLU A 401 6.74 -22.23 14.77
N ASP A 402 7.08 -22.65 13.55
CA ASP A 402 8.13 -22.00 12.77
C ASP A 402 7.72 -20.56 12.39
N ASN A 403 8.71 -19.70 12.15
CA ASN A 403 8.47 -18.33 11.71
C ASN A 403 7.81 -18.25 10.33
N HIS A 404 7.13 -17.12 10.10
CA HIS A 404 6.32 -16.87 8.90
C HIS A 404 7.15 -16.96 7.61
N PHE A 405 6.47 -17.27 6.51
CA PHE A 405 6.99 -17.12 5.16
C PHE A 405 6.55 -15.78 4.58
N VAL A 406 7.35 -15.27 3.64
CA VAL A 406 7.00 -14.16 2.77
C VAL A 406 6.95 -14.66 1.34
N VAL A 407 5.78 -14.63 0.72
CA VAL A 407 5.58 -14.99 -0.69
C VAL A 407 5.62 -13.72 -1.52
N LEU A 408 6.52 -13.65 -2.50
CA LEU A 408 6.75 -12.53 -3.40
C LEU A 408 6.35 -12.94 -4.81
N ALA A 409 5.27 -12.37 -5.35
CA ALA A 409 4.90 -12.53 -6.76
C ALA A 409 5.48 -11.36 -7.57
N LYS A 410 6.32 -11.67 -8.55
CA LYS A 410 6.85 -10.70 -9.51
C LYS A 410 5.91 -10.57 -10.69
N LEU A 411 5.38 -9.37 -10.86
CA LEU A 411 4.30 -9.10 -11.82
C LEU A 411 4.84 -8.88 -13.24
N LYS A 412 3.97 -9.09 -14.22
CA LYS A 412 4.25 -8.85 -15.64
C LYS A 412 4.38 -7.36 -15.93
N GLU A 413 5.40 -7.01 -16.73
CA GLU A 413 5.68 -5.67 -17.26
C GLU A 413 4.97 -5.37 -18.59
#